data_AF-A0A849WS53-F1
#
_entry.id   AF-A0A849WS53-F1
#
_cell.length_a   1.000
_cell.length_b   1.000
_cell.length_c   1.000
_cell.angle_alpha   90.00
_cell.angle_beta   90.00
_cell.angle_gamma   90.00
#
_symmetry.space_group_name_H-M   'P 1'
#
loop_
_entity.id
_entity.type
_entity.pdbx_description
1 polymer ?
#
loop_
_entity_poly.entity_id
_entity_poly.type
_entity_poly.pdbx_seq_one_letter_code
_entity_poly.pdbx_strand_id
1 'polypeptide(L)'
;MSADKRSRFGFVTNPRIQFKYAFLNSLFVAGVILLTNLVVVYRLRSFTFQSEVEMDNLLLNNIIEFTVQLGIISFLMAFVVTFFSSLIITHRFVGPFVSINRYVDALINNKFDEPLNLRTSDEMHEISGKLKILGQKLKDKS
;
A
#
# COMPACT_ATOMS: atom_id res chain seq x y z
N MET A 1 -37.78 -6.72 -15.48
CA MET A 1 -37.26 -5.49 -16.11
C MET A 1 -35.75 -5.56 -16.15
N SER A 2 -35.22 -5.39 -17.36
CA SER A 2 -33.87 -5.00 -17.76
C SER A 2 -32.65 -5.54 -16.98
N ALA A 3 -32.04 -6.56 -17.58
CA ALA A 3 -30.63 -6.86 -17.42
C ALA A 3 -29.79 -5.72 -18.01
N ASP A 4 -29.54 -4.67 -17.23
CA ASP A 4 -28.76 -3.52 -17.68
C ASP A 4 -27.83 -3.01 -16.58
N LYS A 5 -26.64 -3.60 -16.52
CA LYS A 5 -25.36 -2.95 -16.84
C LYS A 5 -24.22 -3.85 -16.38
N ARG A 6 -23.81 -4.76 -17.27
CA ARG A 6 -22.62 -5.58 -17.11
C ARG A 6 -21.38 -4.69 -16.91
N SER A 7 -20.90 -4.56 -15.68
CA SER A 7 -19.54 -4.09 -15.40
C SER A 7 -18.57 -5.27 -15.54
N ARG A 8 -18.20 -5.60 -16.79
CA ARG A 8 -17.14 -6.58 -17.10
C ARG A 8 -15.72 -6.07 -16.77
N PHE A 9 -15.60 -4.90 -16.15
CA PHE A 9 -14.34 -4.27 -15.73
C PHE A 9 -14.09 -4.48 -14.23
N GLY A 10 -13.95 -5.74 -13.83
CA GLY A 10 -13.48 -6.13 -12.48
C GLY A 10 -11.96 -6.01 -12.30
N PHE A 11 -11.25 -5.38 -13.25
CA PHE A 11 -9.79 -5.16 -13.15
C PHE A 11 -9.44 -4.12 -12.07
N VAL A 12 -10.42 -3.30 -11.67
CA VAL A 12 -10.27 -2.34 -10.57
C VAL A 12 -11.57 -2.25 -9.78
N THR A 13 -11.73 -3.07 -8.75
CA THR A 13 -12.94 -3.08 -7.92
C THR A 13 -13.15 -1.76 -7.16
N ASN A 14 -12.07 -1.01 -6.90
CA ASN A 14 -12.13 0.38 -6.43
C ASN A 14 -10.77 1.12 -6.62
N PRO A 15 -10.50 1.71 -7.79
CA PRO A 15 -9.23 2.43 -8.06
C PRO A 15 -9.03 3.57 -7.08
N ARG A 16 -10.13 4.24 -6.72
CA ARG A 16 -10.15 5.34 -5.77
C ARG A 16 -9.68 4.91 -4.39
N ILE A 17 -10.04 3.70 -3.96
CA ILE A 17 -9.61 3.17 -2.66
C ILE A 17 -8.12 2.82 -2.70
N GLN A 18 -7.66 2.11 -3.74
CA GLN A 18 -6.25 1.75 -3.88
C GLN A 18 -5.34 2.98 -3.96
N PHE A 19 -5.72 3.96 -4.76
CA PHE A 19 -4.99 5.23 -4.87
C PHE A 19 -5.00 6.00 -3.55
N LYS A 20 -6.16 6.07 -2.86
CA LYS A 20 -6.27 6.73 -1.56
C LYS A 20 -5.37 6.08 -0.52
N TYR A 21 -5.35 4.75 -0.44
CA TYR A 21 -4.46 4.03 0.47
C TYR A 21 -2.99 4.21 0.10
N ALA A 22 -2.62 4.06 -1.17
CA ALA A 22 -1.24 4.25 -1.61
C ALA A 22 -0.76 5.68 -1.31
N PHE A 23 -1.58 6.69 -1.62
CA PHE A 23 -1.27 8.09 -1.34
C PHE A 23 -1.12 8.37 0.16
N LEU A 24 -2.08 7.93 0.99
CA LEU A 24 -2.04 8.14 2.44
C LEU A 24 -0.86 7.42 3.10
N ASN A 25 -0.59 6.18 2.71
CA ASN A 25 0.56 5.41 3.23
C ASN A 25 1.88 6.09 2.87
N SER A 26 2.00 6.57 1.62
CA SER A 26 3.21 7.25 1.15
C SER A 26 3.43 8.59 1.85
N LEU A 27 2.35 9.35 2.04
CA LEU A 27 2.39 10.60 2.78
C LEU A 27 2.76 10.37 4.25
N PHE A 28 2.26 9.31 4.86
CA PHE A 28 2.61 8.93 6.23
C PHE A 28 4.11 8.60 6.35
N VAL A 29 4.62 7.69 5.51
CA VAL A 29 6.04 7.29 5.55
C VAL A 29 6.97 8.47 5.25
N ALA A 30 6.68 9.22 4.19
CA ALA A 30 7.46 10.40 3.84
C ALA A 30 7.35 11.48 4.94
N GLY A 31 6.18 11.67 5.53
CA GLY A 31 5.95 12.60 6.63
C GLY A 31 6.79 12.26 7.87
N VAL A 32 6.95 10.98 8.22
CA VAL A 32 7.85 10.55 9.31
C VAL A 32 9.30 10.90 9.00
N ILE A 33 9.75 10.73 7.76
CA ILE A 33 11.10 11.10 7.32
C ILE A 33 11.31 12.61 7.44
N LEU A 34 10.34 13.41 6.96
CA LEU A 34 10.39 14.86 7.06
C LEU A 34 10.43 15.32 8.52
N LEU A 35 9.58 14.76 9.38
CA LEU A 35 9.55 15.06 10.81
C LEU A 35 10.89 14.73 11.48
N THR A 36 11.46 13.56 11.15
CA THR A 36 12.78 13.15 11.66
C THR A 36 13.86 14.14 11.22
N ASN A 37 13.84 14.57 9.96
CA ASN A 37 14.76 15.57 9.45
C ASN A 37 14.63 16.92 10.18
N LEU A 38 13.39 17.38 10.42
CA LEU A 38 13.14 18.61 11.18
C LEU A 38 13.67 18.52 12.61
N VAL A 39 13.49 17.36 13.28
CA VAL A 39 14.04 17.12 14.62
C VAL A 39 15.57 17.19 14.61
N VAL A 40 16.22 16.58 13.62
CA VAL A 40 17.69 16.62 13.49
C VAL A 40 18.17 18.05 13.26
N VAL A 41 17.55 18.80 12.34
CA VAL A 41 17.89 20.21 12.05
C VAL A 41 17.68 21.08 13.28
N TYR A 42 16.57 20.90 14.00
CA TYR A 42 16.32 21.60 15.26
C TYR A 42 17.40 21.30 16.30
N ARG A 43 17.81 20.03 16.44
CA ARG A 43 18.88 19.63 17.35
C ARG A 43 20.22 20.28 17.00
N LEU A 44 20.60 20.27 15.72
CA LEU A 44 21.82 20.92 15.23
C LEU A 44 21.82 22.43 15.52
N ARG A 45 20.69 23.12 15.30
CA ARG A 45 20.53 24.53 15.64
C ARG A 45 20.52 24.78 17.15
N SER A 46 19.95 23.89 17.95
CA SER A 46 19.94 24.07 19.41
C SER A 46 21.33 23.92 20.02
N PHE A 47 22.20 23.11 19.41
CA PHE A 47 23.57 22.89 19.86
C PHE A 47 24.39 24.20 19.81
N THR A 48 24.24 25.01 18.76
CA THR A 48 24.96 26.29 18.62
C THR A 48 24.64 27.29 19.72
N PHE A 49 23.41 27.28 20.25
CA PHE A 49 23.01 28.21 21.30
C PHE A 49 23.52 27.83 22.69
N GLN A 50 23.93 26.57 22.88
CA GLN A 50 24.31 26.03 24.19
C GLN A 50 25.81 25.76 24.31
N SER A 51 26.53 25.61 23.20
CA SER A 51 27.96 25.33 23.21
C SER A 51 28.77 26.64 23.31
N GLU A 52 29.57 26.79 24.36
CA GLU A 52 30.66 27.81 24.48
C GLU A 52 31.82 27.56 23.49
N VAL A 53 31.75 26.47 22.72
CA VAL A 53 32.72 26.11 21.70
C VAL A 53 32.57 27.08 20.52
N GLU A 54 33.65 27.73 20.12
CA GLU A 54 33.79 28.42 18.82
C GLU A 54 33.72 27.37 17.70
N MET A 55 32.52 26.83 17.46
CA MET A 55 32.26 26.04 16.28
C MET A 55 32.30 26.99 15.09
N ASP A 56 33.03 26.62 14.04
CA ASP A 56 33.00 27.37 12.79
C ASP A 56 31.56 27.43 12.27
N ASN A 57 30.94 28.60 12.44
CA ASN A 57 29.57 28.87 12.04
C ASN A 57 29.34 28.55 10.55
N LEU A 58 30.39 28.66 9.73
CA LEU A 58 30.34 28.28 8.31
C LEU A 58 30.16 26.77 8.14
N LEU A 59 30.99 25.96 8.80
CA LEU A 59 30.92 24.50 8.75
C LEU A 59 29.54 24.01 9.22
N LEU A 60 29.04 24.53 10.33
CA LEU A 60 27.76 24.10 10.88
C LEU A 60 26.57 24.51 10.00
N ASN A 61 26.57 25.70 9.41
CA ASN A 61 25.55 26.09 8.44
C ASN A 61 25.56 25.17 7.22
N ASN A 62 26.74 24.80 6.71
CA ASN A 62 26.88 23.84 5.62
C ASN A 62 26.30 22.46 5.99
N ILE A 63 26.53 21.97 7.22
CA ILE A 63 25.93 20.71 7.71
C ILE A 63 24.41 20.81 7.75
N ILE A 64 23.86 21.91 8.24
CA ILE A 64 22.41 22.12 8.33
C ILE A 64 21.80 22.15 6.93
N GLU A 65 22.38 22.93 6.01
CA GLU A 65 21.91 23.01 4.62
C GLU A 65 21.94 21.66 3.92
N PHE A 66 23.05 20.93 4.06
CA PHE A 66 23.18 19.58 3.54
C PHE A 66 22.14 18.62 4.13
N THR A 67 21.91 18.70 5.45
CA THR A 67 20.91 17.88 6.14
C THR A 67 19.49 18.18 5.63
N VAL A 68 19.16 19.44 5.41
CA VAL A 68 17.86 19.85 4.84
C VAL A 68 17.71 19.33 3.40
N GLN A 69 18.73 19.50 2.57
CA GLN A 69 18.72 19.03 1.18
C GLN A 69 18.53 17.51 1.09
N LEU A 70 19.31 16.75 1.86
CA LEU A 70 19.15 15.30 1.93
C LEU A 70 17.79 14.88 2.48
N GLY A 71 17.25 15.63 3.45
CA GLY A 71 15.91 15.41 4.00
C GLY A 71 14.82 15.52 2.94
N ILE A 72 14.86 16.58 2.12
CA ILE A 72 13.90 16.81 1.03
C ILE A 72 14.02 15.72 -0.04
N ILE A 73 15.24 15.38 -0.45
CA ILE A 73 15.48 14.31 -1.44
C ILE A 73 14.95 12.98 -0.91
N SER A 74 15.26 12.65 0.35
CA SER A 74 14.80 11.40 1.00
C SER A 74 13.28 11.36 1.12
N PHE A 75 12.65 12.48 1.45
CA PHE A 75 11.19 12.62 1.48
C PHE A 75 10.56 12.31 0.12
N LEU A 76 11.06 12.95 -0.96
CA LEU A 76 10.53 12.75 -2.31
C LEU A 76 10.73 11.31 -2.80
N MET A 77 11.93 10.77 -2.60
CA MET A 77 12.26 9.39 -2.97
C MET A 77 11.39 8.39 -2.21
N ALA A 78 11.26 8.56 -0.90
CA ALA A 78 10.43 7.68 -0.08
C ALA A 78 8.97 7.75 -0.51
N PHE A 79 8.43 8.94 -0.77
CA PHE A 79 7.06 9.10 -1.26
C PHE A 79 6.84 8.33 -2.56
N VAL A 80 7.72 8.50 -3.55
CA VAL A 80 7.60 7.82 -4.85
C VAL A 80 7.69 6.30 -4.70
N VAL A 81 8.71 5.80 -3.99
CA VAL A 81 8.93 4.36 -3.81
C VAL A 81 7.77 3.72 -3.06
N THR A 82 7.32 4.33 -1.97
CA THR A 82 6.20 3.81 -1.16
C THR A 82 4.87 3.89 -1.90
N PHE A 83 4.69 4.88 -2.77
CA PHE A 83 3.47 5.02 -3.56
C PHE A 83 3.32 3.88 -4.55
N PHE A 84 4.37 3.61 -5.35
CA PHE A 84 4.34 2.53 -6.31
C PHE A 84 4.31 1.16 -5.64
N SER A 85 5.06 0.94 -4.56
CA SER A 85 5.03 -0.33 -3.84
C SER A 85 3.65 -0.59 -3.22
N SER A 86 3.03 0.41 -2.60
CA SER A 86 1.69 0.30 -2.03
C SER A 86 0.64 0.01 -3.09
N LEU A 87 0.75 0.64 -4.27
CA LEU A 87 -0.16 0.39 -5.38
C LEU A 87 -0.04 -1.06 -5.86
N ILE A 88 1.18 -1.56 -6.06
CA ILE A 88 1.43 -2.95 -6.47
C ILE A 88 0.89 -3.94 -5.44
N ILE A 89 1.22 -3.75 -4.15
CA ILE A 89 0.77 -4.62 -3.07
C ILE A 89 -0.76 -4.62 -3.01
N THR A 90 -1.38 -3.44 -2.99
CA THR A 90 -2.84 -3.34 -2.89
C THR A 90 -3.52 -3.99 -4.09
N HIS A 91 -2.94 -3.91 -5.29
CA HIS A 91 -3.47 -4.61 -6.46
C HIS A 91 -3.44 -6.14 -6.28
N ARG A 92 -2.34 -6.69 -5.74
CA ARG A 92 -2.19 -8.14 -5.47
C ARG A 92 -3.14 -8.67 -4.39
N PHE A 93 -3.65 -7.78 -3.52
CA PHE A 93 -4.67 -8.11 -2.51
C PHE A 93 -6.11 -7.89 -2.99
N VAL A 94 -6.41 -6.76 -3.63
CA VAL A 94 -7.79 -6.39 -4.01
C VAL A 94 -8.24 -7.12 -5.29
N GLY A 95 -7.31 -7.47 -6.18
CA GLY A 95 -7.59 -8.28 -7.37
C GLY A 95 -8.28 -9.62 -7.07
N PRO A 96 -7.68 -10.51 -6.25
CA PRO A 96 -8.25 -11.82 -5.97
C PRO A 96 -9.61 -11.77 -5.23
N PHE A 97 -9.92 -10.68 -4.53
CA PHE A 97 -11.22 -10.49 -3.86
C PHE A 97 -12.41 -10.62 -4.82
N VAL A 98 -12.27 -10.16 -6.07
CA VAL A 98 -13.35 -10.24 -7.07
C VAL A 98 -13.62 -11.69 -7.46
N SER A 99 -12.56 -12.45 -7.73
CA SER A 99 -12.65 -13.87 -8.08
C SER A 99 -13.22 -14.69 -6.92
N ILE A 100 -12.82 -14.38 -5.69
CA ILE A 100 -13.32 -15.02 -4.48
C ILE A 100 -14.81 -14.72 -4.29
N ASN A 101 -15.23 -13.46 -4.36
CA ASN A 101 -16.65 -13.11 -4.20
C ASN A 101 -17.52 -13.78 -5.25
N ARG A 102 -17.10 -13.78 -6.52
CA ARG A 102 -17.85 -14.47 -7.58
C ARG A 102 -17.99 -15.97 -7.30
N TYR A 103 -16.91 -16.62 -6.86
CA TYR A 103 -16.95 -18.04 -6.51
C TYR A 103 -17.87 -18.32 -5.32
N VAL A 104 -17.82 -17.49 -4.28
CA VAL A 104 -18.73 -17.60 -3.12
C VAL A 104 -20.19 -17.40 -3.55
N ASP A 105 -20.48 -16.40 -4.39
CA ASP A 105 -21.83 -16.20 -4.94
C ASP A 105 -22.29 -17.41 -5.76
N ALA A 106 -21.41 -18.07 -6.51
CA ALA A 106 -21.73 -19.30 -7.23
C ALA A 106 -22.10 -20.43 -6.26
N LEU A 107 -21.32 -20.62 -5.19
CA LEU A 107 -21.62 -21.60 -4.15
C LEU A 107 -22.96 -21.35 -3.46
N ILE A 108 -23.28 -20.09 -3.14
CA ILE A 108 -24.57 -19.69 -2.53
C ILE A 108 -25.74 -20.05 -3.46
N ASN A 109 -25.55 -19.96 -4.77
CA ASN A 109 -26.56 -20.29 -5.77
C ASN A 109 -26.55 -21.77 -6.22
N ASN A 110 -25.94 -22.66 -5.42
CA ASN A 110 -25.80 -24.10 -5.71
C ASN A 110 -25.08 -24.42 -7.04
N LYS A 111 -24.21 -23.50 -7.52
CA LYS A 111 -23.39 -23.70 -8.71
C LYS A 111 -21.97 -24.10 -8.30
N PHE A 112 -21.71 -25.40 -8.28
CA PHE A 112 -20.44 -25.94 -7.75
C PHE A 112 -19.33 -26.08 -8.80
N ASP A 113 -19.63 -25.92 -10.09
CA ASP A 113 -18.68 -26.14 -11.18
C ASP A 113 -17.89 -24.87 -11.57
N GLU A 114 -18.12 -23.72 -10.94
CA GLU A 114 -17.36 -22.51 -11.24
C GLU A 114 -15.89 -22.64 -10.76
N PRO A 115 -14.90 -22.36 -11.62
CA PRO A 115 -13.50 -22.43 -11.21
C PRO A 115 -13.06 -21.16 -10.44
N LEU A 116 -12.44 -21.36 -9.26
CA LEU A 116 -11.72 -20.31 -8.55
C LEU A 116 -10.23 -20.34 -8.93
N ASN A 117 -9.82 -19.47 -9.85
CA ASN A 117 -8.41 -19.36 -10.23
C ASN A 117 -7.87 -17.97 -9.86
N LEU A 118 -6.83 -17.96 -9.03
CA LEU A 118 -6.06 -16.77 -8.68
C LEU A 118 -4.74 -16.77 -9.46
N ARG A 119 -4.18 -15.58 -9.71
CA ARG A 119 -2.86 -15.47 -10.36
C ARG A 119 -1.78 -15.91 -9.37
N THR A 120 -0.67 -16.44 -9.86
CA THR A 120 0.46 -16.86 -8.99
C THR A 120 0.95 -15.72 -8.09
N SER A 121 0.92 -14.48 -8.58
CA SER A 121 1.30 -13.30 -7.81
C SER A 121 0.27 -12.83 -6.79
N ASP A 122 -0.96 -13.36 -6.76
CA ASP A 122 -1.98 -12.90 -5.81
C ASP A 122 -1.71 -13.45 -4.40
N GLU A 123 -2.09 -12.70 -3.36
CA GLU A 123 -1.74 -13.05 -1.97
C GLU A 123 -2.77 -13.96 -1.27
N MET A 124 -3.93 -14.21 -1.88
CA MET A 124 -5.07 -14.91 -1.24
C MET A 124 -5.16 -16.41 -1.57
N HIS A 125 -4.05 -17.05 -1.93
CA HIS A 125 -4.03 -18.48 -2.31
C HIS A 125 -4.54 -19.40 -1.22
N GLU A 126 -4.17 -19.16 0.05
CA GLU A 126 -4.58 -20.00 1.18
C GLU A 126 -6.11 -20.03 1.34
N ILE A 127 -6.74 -18.84 1.31
CA ILE A 127 -8.20 -18.70 1.38
C ILE A 127 -8.85 -19.36 0.16
N SER A 128 -8.29 -19.15 -1.03
CA SER A 128 -8.82 -19.79 -2.23
C SER A 128 -8.80 -21.32 -2.16
N GLY A 129 -7.75 -21.90 -1.56
CA GLY A 129 -7.65 -23.34 -1.36
C GLY A 129 -8.72 -23.86 -0.39
N LYS A 130 -8.90 -23.18 0.75
CA LYS A 130 -9.96 -23.50 1.72
C LYS A 130 -11.36 -23.41 1.09
N LEU A 131 -11.60 -22.39 0.26
CA LEU A 131 -12.87 -22.22 -0.45
C LEU A 131 -13.14 -23.32 -1.47
N LYS A 132 -12.12 -23.77 -2.22
CA LYS A 132 -12.25 -24.90 -3.14
C LYS A 132 -12.66 -26.18 -2.41
N ILE A 133 -12.01 -26.47 -1.28
CA ILE A 133 -12.34 -27.62 -0.45
C ILE A 133 -13.78 -27.53 0.07
N LEU A 134 -14.22 -26.35 0.50
CA LEU A 134 -15.59 -26.12 0.94
C LEU A 134 -16.59 -26.36 -0.20
N GLY A 135 -16.33 -25.81 -1.39
CA GLY A 135 -17.19 -26.01 -2.56
C GLY A 135 -17.34 -27.48 -2.94
N GLN A 136 -16.24 -28.25 -2.88
CA GLN A 136 -16.29 -29.69 -3.12
C GLN A 136 -17.15 -30.41 -2.07
N LYS A 137 -16.97 -30.11 -0.77
CA LYS A 137 -17.77 -30.72 0.30
C LYS A 137 -19.26 -30.41 0.20
N LEU A 138 -19.61 -29.22 -0.30
CA LEU A 138 -21.00 -28.84 -0.53
C LEU A 138 -21.59 -29.60 -1.73
N LYS A 139 -20.81 -29.73 -2.81
CA LYS A 139 -21.18 -30.53 -3.99
C LYS A 139 -21.44 -31.99 -3.64
N ASP A 140 -20.60 -32.58 -2.79
CA ASP A 140 -20.73 -33.99 -2.39
C ASP A 140 -21.95 -34.26 -1.49
N LYS A 141 -22.55 -33.22 -0.90
CA LYS A 141 -23.72 -33.30 -0.01
C LYS A 141 -25.05 -32.95 -0.67
N SER A 142 -25.02 -32.36 -1.87
CA SER A 142 -26.21 -31.92 -2.61
C SER A 142 -26.66 -32.98 -3.61
#